data_AF-A0A2H1WXE3-F1
#
_entry.id   AF-A0A2H1WXE3-F1
#
_cell.length_a   1.000
_cell.length_b   1.000
_cell.length_c   1.000
_cell.angle_alpha   90.00
_cell.angle_beta   90.00
_cell.angle_gamma   90.00
#
_symmetry.space_group_name_H-M   'P 1'
#
loop_
_entity.id
_entity.type
_entity.pdbx_description
1 polymer ?
#
loop_
_entity_poly.entity_id
_entity_poly.type
_entity_poly.pdbx_seq_one_letter_code
_entity_poly.pdbx_strand_id
1 'polypeptide(L)'
;TKMEEIPHHPLITVTPESVKKVRQMCEIDDVQKIKDCLDIIEEWISKQDHLVEASKYITRNLLERVFLIAKGSTEGTKRRIERLLTSRGMMPELCMNRTVEEFETQWDVV
;
A
#
# COMPACT_ATOMS: atom_id res chain seq x y z
N THR A 1 -8.73 -15.58 -12.28
CA THR A 1 -8.81 -14.22 -12.84
C THR A 1 -7.71 -13.37 -12.19
N LYS A 2 -6.76 -12.88 -13.00
CA LYS A 2 -5.39 -12.50 -12.61
C LYS A 2 -5.32 -11.19 -11.78
N MET A 3 -4.53 -11.18 -10.71
CA MET A 3 -4.02 -9.94 -10.09
C MET A 3 -2.67 -9.59 -10.72
N GLU A 4 -2.66 -9.10 -11.96
CA GLU A 4 -1.42 -8.70 -12.62
C GLU A 4 -1.67 -7.53 -13.56
N GLU A 5 -1.60 -6.31 -13.00
CA GLU A 5 -1.15 -5.09 -13.69
C GLU A 5 -0.95 -4.01 -12.60
N ILE A 6 0.31 -3.64 -12.33
CA ILE A 6 0.61 -2.40 -11.61
C ILE A 6 0.46 -1.29 -12.65
N PRO A 7 -0.31 -0.22 -12.38
CA PRO A 7 -0.46 0.87 -13.33
C PRO A 7 0.92 1.39 -13.73
N HIS A 8 1.09 1.54 -15.05
CA HIS A 8 2.33 1.91 -15.71
C HIS A 8 3.06 3.05 -14.99
N HIS A 9 4.34 2.84 -14.64
CA HIS A 9 5.20 3.89 -14.12
C HIS A 9 6.04 4.47 -15.27
N PRO A 10 6.14 5.81 -15.42
CA PRO A 10 6.82 6.43 -16.57
C PRO A 10 8.32 6.10 -16.66
N LEU A 11 8.94 5.72 -15.53
CA LEU A 11 10.37 5.40 -15.47
C LEU A 11 10.68 3.90 -15.49
N ILE A 12 9.71 3.02 -15.23
CA ILE A 12 9.97 1.57 -15.12
C ILE A 12 8.85 0.74 -15.75
N THR A 13 9.24 -0.22 -16.58
CA THR A 13 8.32 -1.22 -17.12
C THR A 13 8.15 -2.35 -16.10
N VAL A 14 6.97 -2.44 -15.50
CA VAL A 14 6.63 -3.52 -14.57
C VAL A 14 5.88 -4.61 -15.34
N THR A 15 6.54 -5.75 -15.58
CA THR A 15 5.92 -6.90 -16.25
C THR A 15 5.34 -7.89 -15.22
N PRO A 16 4.43 -8.79 -15.62
CA PRO A 16 3.95 -9.88 -14.76
C PRO A 16 5.10 -10.73 -14.18
N GLU A 17 6.17 -10.95 -14.94
CA GLU A 17 7.37 -11.66 -14.49
C GLU A 17 8.10 -10.89 -13.38
N SER A 18 8.17 -9.56 -13.46
CA SER A 18 8.73 -8.73 -12.40
C SER A 18 7.92 -8.89 -11.10
N VAL A 19 6.59 -8.86 -11.18
CA VAL A 19 5.72 -9.07 -10.02
C VAL A 19 5.93 -10.46 -9.42
N LYS A 20 5.97 -11.50 -10.26
CA LYS A 20 6.24 -12.88 -9.82
C LYS A 20 7.60 -13.01 -9.14
N LYS A 21 8.65 -12.42 -9.71
CA LYS A 21 9.99 -12.45 -9.10
C LYS A 21 10.02 -11.78 -7.74
N VAL A 22 9.36 -10.63 -7.58
CA VAL A 22 9.28 -9.93 -6.28
C VAL A 22 8.58 -10.79 -5.24
N ARG A 23 7.45 -11.40 -5.59
CA ARG A 23 6.73 -12.37 -4.73
C ARG A 23 7.65 -13.52 -4.27
N GLN A 24 8.41 -14.10 -5.18
CA GLN A 24 9.39 -15.15 -4.89
C GLN A 24 10.54 -14.66 -4.00
N MET A 25 11.07 -13.46 -4.24
CA MET A 25 12.12 -12.86 -3.40
C MET A 25 11.64 -12.62 -1.96
N CYS A 26 10.35 -12.41 -1.77
CA CYS A 26 9.74 -12.30 -0.45
C CYS A 26 9.27 -13.65 0.14
N GLU A 27 9.49 -14.77 -0.56
CA GLU A 27 9.02 -16.11 -0.18
C GLU A 27 7.48 -16.20 -0.04
N ILE A 28 6.75 -15.40 -0.83
CA ILE A 28 5.29 -15.29 -0.83
C ILE A 28 4.81 -15.32 -2.29
N ASP A 29 4.83 -16.50 -2.90
CA ASP A 29 4.51 -16.69 -4.33
C ASP A 29 3.24 -17.51 -4.60
N ASP A 30 2.60 -18.04 -3.57
CA ASP A 30 1.25 -18.60 -3.67
C ASP A 30 0.20 -17.48 -3.84
N VAL A 31 -0.18 -17.26 -5.10
CA VAL A 31 -1.13 -16.21 -5.50
C VAL A 31 -2.51 -16.40 -4.85
N GLN A 32 -2.95 -17.65 -4.62
CA GLN A 32 -4.25 -17.88 -4.00
C GLN A 32 -4.19 -17.50 -2.52
N LYS A 33 -3.15 -17.94 -1.81
CA LYS A 33 -2.94 -17.56 -0.41
C LYS A 33 -2.79 -16.05 -0.23
N ILE A 34 -2.10 -15.38 -1.15
CA ILE A 34 -2.02 -13.90 -1.15
C ILE A 34 -3.42 -13.31 -1.23
N LYS A 35 -4.24 -13.75 -2.20
CA LYS A 35 -5.60 -13.24 -2.38
C LYS A 35 -6.45 -13.43 -1.12
N ASP A 36 -6.44 -14.62 -0.55
CA ASP A 36 -7.20 -14.94 0.66
C ASP A 36 -6.76 -14.05 1.84
N CYS A 37 -5.45 -13.81 1.98
CA CYS A 37 -4.94 -12.90 3.01
C CYS A 37 -5.36 -11.45 2.76
N LEU A 38 -5.33 -10.98 1.51
CA LEU A 38 -5.78 -9.64 1.16
C LEU A 38 -7.28 -9.46 1.40
N ASP A 39 -8.10 -10.46 1.09
CA ASP A 39 -9.55 -10.44 1.36
C ASP A 39 -9.82 -10.28 2.87
N ILE A 40 -9.09 -11.03 3.71
CA ILE A 40 -9.18 -10.91 5.18
C ILE A 40 -8.81 -9.49 5.65
N ILE A 41 -7.80 -8.87 5.03
CA ILE A 41 -7.35 -7.54 5.41
C ILE A 41 -8.35 -6.47 4.92
N GLU A 42 -8.86 -6.58 3.70
CA GLU A 42 -9.89 -5.67 3.16
C GLU A 42 -11.17 -5.74 4.00
N GLU A 43 -11.62 -6.95 4.34
CA GLU A 43 -12.76 -7.14 5.23
C GLU A 43 -12.50 -6.51 6.61
N TRP A 44 -11.31 -6.71 7.18
CA TRP A 44 -10.95 -6.08 8.45
C TRP A 44 -10.97 -4.53 8.36
N ILE A 45 -10.38 -3.94 7.31
CA ILE A 45 -10.39 -2.49 7.08
C ILE A 45 -11.84 -1.98 7.02
N SER A 46 -12.73 -2.67 6.30
CA SER A 46 -14.14 -2.29 6.16
C SER A 46 -14.91 -2.27 7.49
N LYS A 47 -14.46 -3.04 8.49
CA LYS A 47 -15.06 -3.13 9.82
C LYS A 47 -14.50 -2.10 10.81
N GLN A 48 -13.42 -1.39 10.46
CA GLN A 48 -12.81 -0.40 11.35
C GLN A 48 -13.35 1.01 11.02
N ASP A 49 -14.17 1.58 11.90
CA ASP A 49 -14.79 2.91 11.69
C ASP A 49 -13.77 4.00 11.34
N HIS A 50 -12.61 3.98 12.02
CA HIS A 50 -11.53 4.95 11.83
C HIS A 50 -10.72 4.74 10.54
N LEU A 51 -10.94 3.65 9.81
CA LEU A 51 -10.29 3.35 8.52
C LEU A 51 -11.24 3.43 7.32
N VAL A 52 -12.55 3.60 7.54
CA VAL A 52 -13.55 3.58 6.46
C VAL A 52 -13.24 4.61 5.37
N GLU A 53 -12.84 5.83 5.74
CA GLU A 53 -12.51 6.86 4.73
C GLU A 53 -11.20 6.53 3.99
N ALA A 54 -10.20 6.03 4.72
CA ALA A 54 -8.91 5.65 4.14
C ALA A 54 -9.06 4.45 3.18
N SER A 55 -10.00 3.54 3.44
CA SER A 55 -10.24 2.35 2.63
C SER A 55 -10.53 2.67 1.16
N LYS A 56 -11.15 3.82 0.87
CA LYS A 56 -11.43 4.32 -0.49
C LYS A 56 -10.16 4.53 -1.33
N TYR A 57 -9.03 4.78 -0.67
CA TYR A 57 -7.75 5.07 -1.31
C TYR A 57 -6.77 3.89 -1.22
N ILE A 58 -7.06 2.89 -0.39
CA ILE A 58 -6.25 1.67 -0.27
C ILE A 58 -6.64 0.72 -1.39
N THR A 59 -5.99 0.90 -2.54
CA THR A 59 -6.15 -0.05 -3.66
C THR A 59 -5.60 -1.41 -3.28
N ARG A 60 -6.15 -2.47 -3.89
CA ARG A 60 -5.66 -3.83 -3.66
C ARG A 60 -4.18 -4.01 -4.01
N ASN A 61 -3.69 -3.28 -5.01
CA ASN A 61 -2.27 -3.26 -5.34
C ASN A 61 -1.41 -2.64 -4.24
N LEU A 62 -1.86 -1.52 -3.67
CA LEU A 62 -1.20 -0.93 -2.50
C LEU A 62 -1.20 -1.91 -1.33
N LEU A 63 -2.33 -2.57 -1.09
CA LEU A 63 -2.47 -3.53 0.00
C LEU A 63 -1.51 -4.72 -0.15
N GLU A 64 -1.37 -5.26 -1.36
CA GLU A 64 -0.39 -6.30 -1.66
C GLU A 64 1.04 -5.82 -1.37
N ARG A 65 1.39 -4.59 -1.74
CA ARG A 65 2.72 -4.03 -1.44
C ARG A 65 2.97 -3.95 0.07
N VAL A 66 2.00 -3.48 0.85
CA VAL A 66 2.13 -3.44 2.33
C VAL A 66 2.25 -4.86 2.88
N PHE A 67 1.50 -5.82 2.33
CA PHE A 67 1.57 -7.23 2.72
C PHE A 67 2.95 -7.86 2.45
N LEU A 68 3.54 -7.59 1.28
CA LEU A 68 4.90 -8.03 0.95
C LEU A 68 5.94 -7.38 1.88
N ILE A 69 5.83 -6.08 2.16
CA ILE A 69 6.68 -5.38 3.15
C ILE A 69 6.49 -5.96 4.55
N ALA A 70 5.30 -6.48 4.84
CA ALA A 70 4.97 -7.18 6.08
C ALA A 70 5.41 -8.65 6.11
N LYS A 71 6.15 -9.11 5.08
CA LYS A 71 6.61 -10.50 4.94
C LYS A 71 5.45 -11.49 4.98
N GLY A 72 4.32 -11.14 4.37
CA GLY A 72 3.15 -12.00 4.25
C GLY A 72 2.36 -12.18 5.55
N SER A 73 2.65 -11.36 6.57
CA SER A 73 1.91 -11.39 7.83
C SER A 73 0.66 -10.54 7.74
N THR A 74 -0.52 -11.16 7.89
CA THR A 74 -1.81 -10.46 7.97
C THR A 74 -1.81 -9.43 9.10
N GLU A 75 -1.49 -9.83 10.32
CA GLU A 75 -1.43 -8.91 11.48
C GLU A 75 -0.32 -7.86 11.34
N GLY A 76 0.82 -8.25 10.74
CA GLY A 76 1.90 -7.32 10.43
C GLY A 76 1.51 -6.27 9.39
N THR A 77 0.55 -6.59 8.51
CA THR A 77 0.00 -5.68 7.50
C THR A 77 -0.98 -4.71 8.15
N LYS A 78 -1.93 -5.22 8.94
CA LYS A 78 -2.89 -4.40 9.72
C LYS A 78 -2.16 -3.34 10.55
N ARG A 79 -1.16 -3.76 11.34
CA ARG A 79 -0.34 -2.87 12.17
C ARG A 79 0.39 -1.80 11.35
N ARG A 80 0.86 -2.14 10.15
CA ARG A 80 1.55 -1.17 9.27
C ARG A 80 0.57 -0.14 8.71
N ILE A 81 -0.64 -0.55 8.34
CA ILE A 81 -1.70 0.35 7.87
C ILE A 81 -2.07 1.33 8.98
N GLU A 82 -2.35 0.84 10.19
CA GLU A 82 -2.69 1.71 11.33
C GLU A 82 -1.57 2.70 11.62
N ARG A 83 -0.32 2.25 11.67
CA ARG A 83 0.83 3.13 11.90
C ARG A 83 1.00 4.17 10.81
N LEU A 84 0.88 3.78 9.55
CA LEU A 84 0.98 4.69 8.41
C LEU A 84 -0.06 5.82 8.53
N LEU A 85 -1.32 5.46 8.78
CA LEU A 85 -2.41 6.43 8.87
C LEU A 85 -2.32 7.27 10.15
N THR A 86 -1.92 6.67 11.27
CA THR A 86 -1.68 7.37 12.53
C THR A 86 -0.57 8.41 12.36
N SER A 87 0.57 8.03 11.78
CA SER A 87 1.69 8.95 11.56
C SER A 87 1.29 10.12 10.65
N ARG A 88 0.51 9.87 9.59
CA ARG A 88 -0.07 10.95 8.77
C ARG A 88 -1.00 11.86 9.56
N GLY A 89 -1.81 11.27 10.45
CA GLY A 89 -2.68 11.98 11.40
C GLY A 89 -1.92 12.89 12.38
N MET A 90 -0.76 12.45 12.83
CA MET A 90 0.09 13.17 13.79
C MET A 90 0.91 14.31 13.17
N MET A 91 1.10 14.30 11.85
CA MET A 91 1.85 15.33 11.11
C MET A 91 0.96 15.97 10.04
N PRO A 92 -0.18 16.58 10.43
CA PRO A 92 -1.10 17.20 9.48
C PRO A 92 -0.40 18.26 8.64
N GLU A 93 0.54 19.02 9.19
CA GLU A 93 1.33 20.04 8.50
C GLU A 93 2.22 19.50 7.37
N LEU A 94 2.47 18.19 7.32
CA LEU A 94 3.20 17.56 6.23
C LEU A 94 2.27 16.79 5.28
N CYS A 95 1.22 16.18 5.82
CA CYS A 95 0.44 15.15 5.13
C CYS A 95 -1.00 15.56 4.79
N MET A 96 -1.49 16.68 5.32
CA MET A 96 -2.86 17.17 5.17
C MET A 96 -2.86 18.68 4.88
N ASN A 97 -3.86 19.19 4.16
CA ASN A 97 -4.01 20.62 3.88
C ASN A 97 -2.79 21.28 3.23
N ARG A 98 -2.07 20.54 2.37
CA ARG A 98 -0.98 21.08 1.58
C ARG A 98 -1.28 21.02 0.09
N THR A 99 -0.96 22.09 -0.62
CA THR A 99 -0.95 22.09 -2.10
C THR A 99 0.46 21.87 -2.63
N VAL A 100 0.60 21.48 -3.90
CA VAL A 100 1.93 21.25 -4.49
C VAL A 100 2.74 22.54 -4.52
N GLU A 101 2.06 23.67 -4.76
CA GLU A 101 2.63 25.01 -4.84
C GLU A 101 3.29 25.43 -3.51
N GLU A 102 2.73 25.01 -2.37
CA GLU A 102 3.33 25.31 -1.06
C GLU A 102 4.71 24.64 -0.86
N PHE A 103 4.96 23.53 -1.55
CA PHE A 103 6.25 22.84 -1.51
C PHE A 103 7.29 23.42 -2.49
N GLU A 104 6.89 24.23 -3.46
CA GLU A 104 7.83 24.82 -4.43
C GLU A 104 8.89 25.67 -3.73
N THR A 105 8.50 26.41 -2.69
CA THR A 105 9.42 27.23 -1.87
C THR A 105 10.47 26.42 -1.10
N GLN A 106 10.30 25.11 -0.97
CA GLN A 106 11.19 24.20 -0.26
C GLN A 106 12.07 23.38 -1.21
N TRP A 107 11.79 23.41 -2.51
CA TRP A 107 12.48 22.58 -3.51
C TRP A 107 13.87 23.10 -3.86
N ASP A 108 14.07 24.42 -3.80
CA ASP A 108 15.34 25.09 -4.14
C ASP A 108 16.45 24.93 -3.08
N VAL A 109 16.21 24.15 -2.01
CA VAL A 109 17.16 23.94 -0.90
C VAL A 109 17.96 22.63 -1.04
N VAL A 110 17.85 21.92 -2.18
CA VAL A 110 18.60 20.68 -2.46
C VAL A 110 19.56 20.86 -3.64
#